data_AF-A0A2V9KSJ6-F1
#
_entry.id   AF-A0A2V9KSJ6-F1
#
_cell.length_a   1.000
_cell.length_b   1.000
_cell.length_c   1.000
_cell.angle_alpha   90.00
_cell.angle_beta   90.00
_cell.angle_gamma   90.00
#
_symmetry.space_group_name_H-M   'P 1'
#
loop_
_entity.id
_entity.type
_entity.pdbx_description
1 polymer ?
#
loop_
_entity_poly.entity_id
_entity_poly.type
_entity_poly.pdbx_seq_one_letter_code
_entity_poly.pdbx_strand_id
1 'polypeptide(L)'
;MVFRGYPSRIRFADWERANSLPVGALPKLSKQQRARARKLRIPEDHYAVALKAAELASEHALGKMERVARIIAAAAKKRVPEAELTSVVWDFRENRFEFLAQINGREDCSPIPTAIVDDVLLEKEGAEERLKKAVDFELGGWAD
;
A
#
# COMPACT_ATOMS: atom_id res chain seq x y z
N MET A 1 -9.48 -7.80 -3.79
CA MET A 1 -9.08 -6.68 -2.92
C MET A 1 -8.28 -5.68 -3.74
N VAL A 2 -8.68 -4.41 -3.74
CA VAL A 2 -8.02 -3.35 -4.51
C VAL A 2 -7.32 -2.37 -3.55
N PHE A 3 -6.09 -1.99 -3.87
CA PHE A 3 -5.33 -0.97 -3.13
C PHE A 3 -5.24 0.30 -3.97
N ARG A 4 -5.62 1.44 -3.41
CA ARG A 4 -5.53 2.74 -4.09
C ARG A 4 -4.83 3.77 -3.22
N GLY A 5 -3.89 4.50 -3.82
CA GLY A 5 -3.36 5.75 -3.27
C GLY A 5 -2.02 5.68 -2.53
N TYR A 6 -1.67 4.57 -1.86
CA TYR A 6 -0.46 4.56 -1.02
C TYR A 6 0.84 4.80 -1.81
N PRO A 7 1.71 5.74 -1.40
CA PRO A 7 2.84 6.16 -2.21
C PRO A 7 4.02 5.20 -2.03
N SER A 8 4.49 4.61 -3.12
CA SER A 8 5.78 3.89 -3.13
C SER A 8 6.93 4.89 -3.23
N ARG A 9 7.47 5.30 -2.08
CA ARG A 9 8.71 6.09 -2.06
C ARG A 9 9.90 5.16 -2.25
N ILE A 10 10.73 5.43 -3.26
CA ILE A 10 12.00 4.71 -3.46
C ILE A 10 12.88 4.95 -2.24
N ARG A 11 13.25 3.89 -1.53
CA ARG A 11 14.18 3.96 -0.40
C ARG A 11 15.59 3.67 -0.89
N PHE A 12 16.58 4.06 -0.08
CA PHE A 12 17.98 3.78 -0.39
C PHE A 12 18.24 2.28 -0.62
N ALA A 13 17.65 1.41 0.19
CA ALA A 13 17.76 -0.05 0.02
C ALA A 13 17.16 -0.55 -1.32
N ASP A 14 16.08 0.06 -1.80
CA ASP A 14 15.47 -0.30 -3.09
C ASP A 14 16.38 0.14 -4.25
N TRP A 15 17.01 1.31 -4.10
CA TRP A 15 18.01 1.82 -5.03
C TRP A 15 19.28 0.95 -5.07
N GLU A 16 19.87 0.64 -3.92
CA GLU A 16 21.06 -0.23 -3.83
C GLU A 16 20.80 -1.60 -4.44
N ARG A 17 19.65 -2.21 -4.12
CA ARG A 17 19.25 -3.48 -4.70
C ARG A 17 19.12 -3.39 -6.21
N ALA A 18 18.43 -2.37 -6.73
CA ALA A 18 18.33 -2.18 -8.18
C ALA A 18 19.69 -1.95 -8.84
N ASN A 19 20.58 -1.19 -8.20
CA ASN A 19 21.91 -0.86 -8.72
C ASN A 19 22.88 -2.05 -8.69
N SER A 20 22.65 -3.03 -7.81
CA SER A 20 23.44 -4.28 -7.75
C SER A 20 23.06 -5.31 -8.81
N LEU A 21 21.95 -5.11 -9.54
CA LEU A 21 21.51 -6.06 -10.54
C LEU A 21 22.42 -6.01 -11.79
N PRO A 22 22.68 -7.16 -12.44
CA PRO A 22 23.37 -7.16 -13.72
C PRO A 22 22.54 -6.42 -14.76
N VAL A 23 23.19 -5.78 -15.74
CA VAL A 23 22.53 -4.97 -16.79
C VAL A 23 21.41 -5.73 -17.51
N GLY A 24 21.57 -7.04 -17.72
CA GLY A 24 20.56 -7.89 -18.35
C GLY A 24 19.27 -8.09 -17.53
N ALA A 25 19.31 -7.83 -16.22
CA ALA A 25 18.17 -7.89 -15.31
C ALA A 25 17.47 -6.53 -15.11
N LEU A 26 18.03 -5.45 -15.67
CA LEU A 26 17.39 -4.13 -15.67
C LEU A 26 16.33 -4.03 -16.77
N PRO A 27 15.27 -3.23 -16.56
CA PRO A 27 14.22 -3.07 -17.55
C PRO A 27 14.75 -2.39 -18.82
N LYS A 28 14.38 -2.92 -19.99
CA LYS A 28 14.67 -2.26 -21.26
C LYS A 28 13.80 -1.01 -21.39
N LEU A 29 14.43 0.14 -21.64
CA LEU A 29 13.71 1.39 -21.82
C LEU A 29 12.91 1.41 -23.13
N SER A 30 11.63 1.79 -23.03
CA SER A 30 10.80 2.14 -24.18
C SER A 30 11.29 3.42 -24.88
N LYS A 31 10.87 3.67 -26.12
CA LYS A 31 11.22 4.90 -26.85
C LYS A 31 10.85 6.16 -26.07
N GLN A 32 9.69 6.15 -25.41
CA GLN A 32 9.22 7.26 -24.59
C GLN A 32 10.08 7.44 -23.33
N GLN A 33 10.46 6.34 -22.66
CA GLN A 33 11.33 6.39 -21.49
C GLN A 33 12.73 6.91 -21.82
N ARG A 34 13.32 6.49 -22.95
CA ARG A 34 14.62 7.04 -23.42
C ARG A 34 14.54 8.52 -23.74
N ALA A 35 13.46 8.95 -24.40
CA ALA A 35 13.23 10.37 -24.67
C ALA A 35 13.13 11.19 -23.37
N ARG A 36 12.47 10.63 -22.35
CA ARG A 36 12.37 11.25 -21.02
C ARG A 36 13.71 11.29 -20.30
N ALA A 37 14.50 10.20 -20.32
CA ALA A 37 15.85 10.16 -19.75
C ALA A 37 16.75 11.25 -20.35
N ARG A 38 16.74 11.38 -21.69
CA ARG A 38 17.48 12.45 -22.39
C ARG A 38 17.02 13.85 -22.01
N LYS A 39 15.71 14.09 -21.93
CA LYS A 39 15.15 15.40 -21.51
C LYS A 39 15.60 15.77 -20.09
N LEU A 40 15.69 14.77 -19.20
CA LEU A 40 16.13 14.94 -17.82
C LEU A 40 17.67 14.90 -17.66
N ARG A 41 18.43 14.69 -18.74
CA ARG A 41 19.90 14.53 -18.74
C ARG A 41 20.38 13.39 -17.82
N ILE A 42 19.60 12.31 -17.75
CA ILE A 42 19.93 11.12 -16.98
C ILE A 42 20.45 10.05 -17.97
N PRO A 43 21.61 9.42 -17.71
CA PRO A 43 22.08 8.26 -18.47
C PRO A 43 21.02 7.16 -18.53
N GLU A 44 20.87 6.49 -19.68
CA GLU A 44 19.78 5.51 -19.88
C GLU A 44 19.86 4.31 -18.91
N ASP A 45 21.07 3.88 -18.59
CA ASP A 45 21.35 2.86 -17.57
C ASP A 45 20.92 3.31 -16.16
N HIS A 46 21.26 4.54 -15.76
CA HIS A 46 20.82 5.11 -14.48
C HIS A 46 19.29 5.26 -14.43
N TYR A 47 18.67 5.60 -15.56
CA TYR A 47 17.21 5.69 -15.66
C TYR A 47 16.56 4.30 -15.56
N ALA A 48 17.19 3.25 -16.11
CA ALA A 48 16.72 1.87 -15.95
C ALA A 48 16.83 1.38 -14.49
N VAL A 49 17.93 1.72 -13.79
CA VAL A 49 18.07 1.48 -12.34
C VAL A 49 16.97 2.19 -11.56
N ALA A 50 16.69 3.46 -11.86
CA ALA A 50 15.62 4.21 -11.20
C ALA A 50 14.23 3.59 -11.41
N LEU A 51 13.93 3.09 -12.62
CA LEU A 51 12.68 2.38 -12.88
C LEU A 51 12.60 1.07 -12.10
N LYS A 52 13.70 0.31 -12.02
CA LYS A 52 13.71 -0.93 -11.23
C LYS A 52 13.58 -0.67 -9.74
N ALA A 53 14.22 0.38 -9.23
CA ALA A 53 14.06 0.80 -7.85
C ALA A 53 12.60 1.23 -7.54
N ALA A 54 11.93 1.91 -8.47
CA ALA A 54 10.50 2.24 -8.36
C ALA A 54 9.60 1.00 -8.36
N GLU A 55 9.91 0.00 -9.18
CA GLU A 55 9.23 -1.30 -9.19
C GLU A 55 9.37 -2.00 -7.84
N LEU A 56 10.60 -2.16 -7.33
CA LEU A 56 10.87 -2.77 -6.02
C LEU A 56 10.18 -2.04 -4.87
N ALA A 57 10.20 -0.70 -4.88
CA ALA A 57 9.51 0.10 -3.89
C ALA A 57 7.99 -0.11 -3.94
N SER A 58 7.43 -0.32 -5.14
CA SER A 58 6.00 -0.58 -5.35
C SER A 58 5.60 -1.98 -4.89
N GLU A 59 6.40 -2.99 -5.19
CA GLU A 59 6.21 -4.36 -4.68
C GLU A 59 6.24 -4.40 -3.15
N HIS A 60 7.21 -3.71 -2.53
CA HIS A 60 7.29 -3.69 -1.08
C HIS A 60 6.13 -2.92 -0.43
N ALA A 61 5.75 -1.76 -0.99
CA ALA A 61 4.59 -1.02 -0.53
C ALA A 61 3.30 -1.88 -0.63
N LEU A 62 3.13 -2.62 -1.73
CA LEU A 62 2.02 -3.55 -1.90
C LEU A 62 2.02 -4.64 -0.82
N GLY A 63 3.15 -5.31 -0.58
CA GLY A 63 3.23 -6.36 0.45
C GLY A 63 2.90 -5.87 1.86
N LYS A 64 3.29 -4.63 2.19
CA LYS A 64 2.92 -4.01 3.47
C LYS A 64 1.42 -3.69 3.54
N MET A 65 0.84 -3.15 2.46
CA MET A 65 -0.59 -2.86 2.41
C MET A 65 -1.45 -4.14 2.42
N GLU A 66 -0.97 -5.23 1.82
CA GLU A 66 -1.59 -6.56 1.92
C GLU A 66 -1.61 -7.09 3.35
N ARG A 67 -0.59 -6.80 4.16
CA ARG A 67 -0.61 -7.11 5.59
C ARG A 67 -1.69 -6.30 6.32
N VAL A 68 -1.73 -4.98 6.11
CA VAL A 68 -2.75 -4.10 6.70
C VAL A 68 -4.16 -4.60 6.37
N ALA A 69 -4.44 -4.89 5.10
CA ALA A 69 -5.76 -5.32 4.69
C ALA A 69 -6.13 -6.72 5.22
N ARG A 70 -5.17 -7.65 5.36
CA ARG A 70 -5.42 -8.94 6.03
C ARG A 70 -5.83 -8.75 7.49
N ILE A 71 -5.19 -7.83 8.20
CA ILE A 71 -5.55 -7.50 9.59
C ILE A 71 -6.96 -6.91 9.64
N ILE A 72 -7.27 -5.95 8.77
CA ILE A 72 -8.61 -5.34 8.68
C ILE A 72 -9.67 -6.39 8.37
N ALA A 73 -9.46 -7.24 7.36
CA ALA A 73 -10.40 -8.29 6.98
C ALA A 73 -10.66 -9.29 8.12
N ALA A 74 -9.60 -9.71 8.82
CA ALA A 74 -9.73 -10.62 9.96
C ALA A 74 -10.49 -9.97 11.13
N ALA A 75 -10.22 -8.70 11.44
CA ALA A 75 -10.93 -7.96 12.48
C ALA A 75 -12.40 -7.75 12.10
N ALA A 76 -12.66 -7.29 10.87
CA ALA A 76 -14.00 -7.06 10.36
C ALA A 76 -14.85 -8.34 10.41
N LYS A 77 -14.31 -9.46 9.92
CA LYS A 77 -15.01 -10.75 9.93
C LYS A 77 -15.25 -11.31 11.33
N LYS A 78 -14.36 -11.01 12.29
CA LYS A 78 -14.56 -11.38 13.70
C LYS A 78 -15.70 -10.57 14.33
N ARG A 79 -15.84 -9.30 13.97
CA ARG A 79 -16.87 -8.40 14.50
C ARG A 79 -18.23 -8.63 13.83
N VAL A 80 -18.24 -8.73 12.51
CA VAL A 80 -19.42 -8.94 11.66
C VAL A 80 -19.12 -10.12 10.72
N PRO A 81 -19.65 -11.33 10.98
CA PRO A 81 -19.30 -12.53 10.22
C PRO A 81 -19.55 -12.45 8.71
N GLU A 82 -20.52 -11.63 8.29
CA GLU A 82 -20.88 -11.38 6.89
C GLU A 82 -20.01 -10.31 6.21
N ALA A 83 -19.12 -9.63 6.94
CA ALA A 83 -18.30 -8.58 6.37
C ALA A 83 -17.24 -9.12 5.41
N GLU A 84 -17.25 -8.59 4.18
CA GLU A 84 -16.22 -8.86 3.17
C GLU A 84 -15.47 -7.59 2.80
N LEU A 85 -14.17 -7.55 3.12
CA LEU A 85 -13.31 -6.43 2.74
C LEU A 85 -13.08 -6.40 1.23
N THR A 86 -13.54 -5.34 0.56
CA THR A 86 -13.38 -5.18 -0.89
C THR A 86 -12.15 -4.34 -1.25
N SER A 87 -11.87 -3.29 -0.49
CA SER A 87 -10.82 -2.32 -0.81
C SER A 87 -10.28 -1.62 0.43
N VAL A 88 -9.01 -1.20 0.35
CA VAL A 88 -8.40 -0.26 1.29
C VAL A 88 -7.85 0.91 0.47
N VAL A 89 -8.33 2.10 0.76
CA VAL A 89 -8.03 3.32 0.02
C VAL A 89 -7.34 4.30 0.96
N TRP A 90 -6.27 4.93 0.49
CA TRP A 90 -5.71 6.10 1.16
C TRP A 90 -6.27 7.36 0.53
N ASP A 91 -6.99 8.16 1.31
CA ASP A 91 -7.35 9.52 0.93
C ASP A 91 -6.21 10.45 1.32
N PHE A 92 -5.43 10.84 0.32
CA PHE A 92 -4.31 11.78 0.49
C PHE A 92 -4.77 13.17 0.96
N ARG A 93 -5.98 13.62 0.56
CA ARG A 93 -6.47 14.96 0.89
C ARG A 93 -6.89 15.04 2.35
N GLU A 94 -7.60 14.01 2.81
CA GLU A 94 -8.10 13.91 4.18
C GLU A 94 -7.09 13.28 5.15
N ASN A 95 -5.93 12.83 4.64
CA ASN A 95 -4.88 12.16 5.40
C ASN A 95 -5.41 11.02 6.28
N ARG A 96 -6.25 10.17 5.69
CA ARG A 96 -6.83 8.98 6.34
C ARG A 96 -6.89 7.81 5.39
N PHE A 97 -6.92 6.61 5.94
CA PHE A 97 -7.32 5.43 5.18
C PHE A 97 -8.82 5.23 5.32
N GLU A 98 -9.40 4.55 4.35
CA GLU A 98 -10.77 4.08 4.36
C GLU A 98 -10.74 2.62 3.94
N PHE A 99 -11.46 1.78 4.67
CA PHE A 99 -11.73 0.42 4.24
C PHE A 99 -13.17 0.32 3.77
N LEU A 100 -13.37 -0.35 2.64
CA LEU A 100 -14.67 -0.63 2.10
C LEU A 100 -15.01 -2.08 2.37
N ALA A 101 -16.12 -2.31 3.06
CA ALA A 101 -16.63 -3.64 3.36
C ALA A 101 -18.02 -3.83 2.76
N GLN A 102 -18.30 -5.01 2.22
CA GLN A 102 -19.66 -5.43 1.90
C GLN A 102 -20.24 -6.13 3.12
N ILE A 103 -21.36 -5.62 3.63
CA ILE A 103 -22.09 -6.16 4.78
C ILE A 103 -23.56 -6.24 4.37
N ASN A 104 -24.13 -7.45 4.37
CA ASN A 104 -25.54 -7.70 4.01
C ASN A 104 -25.92 -7.10 2.64
N GLY A 105 -25.00 -7.14 1.67
CA GLY A 105 -25.18 -6.60 0.32
C GLY A 105 -25.12 -5.06 0.22
N ARG A 106 -24.71 -4.37 1.29
CA ARG A 106 -24.46 -2.93 1.32
C ARG A 106 -22.97 -2.65 1.47
N GLU A 107 -22.51 -1.61 0.78
CA GLU A 107 -21.15 -1.11 0.97
C GLU A 107 -21.11 -0.19 2.19
N ASP A 108 -20.25 -0.53 3.14
CA ASP A 108 -19.86 0.32 4.26
C ASP A 108 -18.47 0.89 3.99
N CYS A 109 -18.31 2.19 4.22
CA CYS A 109 -17.03 2.89 4.10
C CYS A 109 -16.65 3.43 5.46
N SER A 110 -15.61 2.84 6.04
CA SER A 110 -15.19 3.11 7.42
C SER A 110 -13.78 3.72 7.45
N PRO A 111 -13.60 4.90 8.07
CA PRO A 111 -12.30 5.57 8.12
C PRO A 111 -11.36 4.93 9.15
N ILE A 112 -10.05 4.95 8.86
CA ILE A 112 -8.99 4.59 9.80
C ILE A 112 -7.94 5.71 9.79
N PRO A 113 -7.58 6.28 10.95
CA PRO A 113 -6.53 7.28 11.03
C PRO A 113 -5.20 6.78 10.42
N THR A 114 -4.56 7.60 9.58
CA THR A 114 -3.29 7.26 8.94
C THR A 114 -2.20 6.87 9.94
N ALA A 115 -2.16 7.50 11.12
CA ALA A 115 -1.20 7.16 12.18
C ALA A 115 -1.27 5.68 12.63
N ILE A 116 -2.47 5.10 12.66
CA ILE A 116 -2.65 3.69 13.07
C ILE A 116 -2.14 2.75 11.97
N VAL A 117 -2.39 3.08 10.71
CA VAL A 117 -1.89 2.30 9.57
C VAL A 117 -0.38 2.43 9.48
N ASP A 118 0.17 3.64 9.61
CA ASP A 118 1.61 3.89 9.60
C ASP A 118 2.34 3.12 10.69
N ASP A 119 1.76 3.02 11.89
CA ASP A 119 2.32 2.20 12.96
C ASP A 119 2.47 0.72 12.57
N VAL A 120 1.51 0.16 11.83
CA VAL A 120 1.59 -1.22 11.31
C VAL A 120 2.64 -1.32 10.22
N LEU A 121 2.70 -0.35 9.31
CA LEU A 121 3.68 -0.30 8.23
C LEU A 121 5.12 -0.12 8.73
N LEU A 122 5.29 0.54 9.88
CA LEU A 122 6.55 0.74 10.60
C LEU A 122 6.84 -0.34 11.64
N GLU A 123 5.98 -1.36 11.73
CA GLU A 123 6.17 -2.52 12.61
C GLU A 123 6.32 -2.15 14.09
N LYS A 124 5.63 -1.09 14.52
CA LYS A 124 5.66 -0.67 15.92
C LYS A 124 4.95 -1.69 16.81
N GLU A 125 5.43 -1.81 18.04
CA GLU A 125 4.85 -2.71 19.03
C GLU A 125 3.36 -2.38 19.29
N GLY A 126 2.54 -3.42 19.31
CA GLY A 126 1.09 -3.32 19.52
C GLY A 126 0.29 -2.66 18.38
N ALA A 127 0.92 -2.33 17.24
CA ALA A 127 0.25 -1.63 16.15
C ALA A 127 -0.93 -2.42 15.56
N GLU A 128 -0.77 -3.73 15.37
CA GLU A 128 -1.85 -4.57 14.84
C GLU A 128 -3.07 -4.60 15.76
N GLU A 129 -2.85 -4.60 17.08
CA GLU A 129 -3.93 -4.58 18.06
C GLU A 129 -4.67 -3.24 18.06
N ARG A 130 -3.93 -2.13 17.91
CA ARG A 130 -4.55 -0.81 17.72
C ARG A 130 -5.37 -0.75 16.44
N LEU A 131 -4.89 -1.33 15.35
CA LEU A 131 -5.61 -1.43 14.09
C LEU A 131 -6.89 -2.26 14.23
N LYS A 132 -6.83 -3.43 14.90
CA LYS A 132 -8.02 -4.26 15.16
C LYS A 132 -9.07 -3.51 15.97
N LYS A 133 -8.66 -2.82 17.04
CA LYS A 133 -9.57 -2.00 17.86
C LYS A 133 -10.22 -0.86 17.08
N ALA A 134 -9.48 -0.23 16.17
CA ALA A 134 -10.05 0.80 15.28
C ALA A 134 -11.13 0.19 14.38
N VAL A 135 -10.87 -0.97 13.76
CA VAL A 135 -11.86 -1.66 12.92
C VAL A 135 -13.09 -2.08 13.74
N ASP A 136 -12.89 -2.63 14.94
CA ASP A 136 -13.98 -3.03 15.84
C ASP A 136 -14.87 -1.83 16.24
N PHE A 137 -14.26 -0.66 16.45
CA PHE A 137 -14.97 0.58 16.78
C PHE A 137 -15.82 1.07 15.61
N GLU A 138 -15.26 1.16 14.40
CA GLU A 138 -15.99 1.62 13.21
C GLU A 138 -17.16 0.69 12.85
N LEU A 139 -16.98 -0.63 12.99
CA LEU A 139 -18.03 -1.62 12.75
C LEU A 139 -18.97 -1.81 13.95
N GLY A 140 -18.87 -0.97 14.98
CA GLY A 140 -19.66 -1.07 16.20
C GLY A 140 -21.17 -1.12 15.96
N GLY A 141 -21.67 -0.36 14.98
CA GLY A 141 -23.10 -0.24 14.65
C GLY A 141 -23.68 -1.38 13.80
N TRP A 142 -22.88 -2.38 13.41
CA TRP A 142 -23.30 -3.52 12.59
C TRP A 142 -23.47 -4.82 13.37
N ALA A 143 -23.20 -4.80 14.68
CA ALA A 143 -23.14 -6.01 15.50
C ALA A 143 -24.34 -6.19 16.46
N ASP A 144 -25.43 -5.46 16.22
CA ASP A 144 -26.70 -5.56 16.92
C ASP A 144 -27.76 -6.30 16.08
#